data_AF-A0A3N5GEZ8-F1
#
_entry.id   AF-A0A3N5GEZ8-F1
#
_cell.length_a   1.000
_cell.length_b   1.000
_cell.length_c   1.000
_cell.angle_alpha   90.00
_cell.angle_beta   90.00
_cell.angle_gamma   90.00
#
_symmetry.space_group_name_H-M   'P 1'
#
loop_
_entity.id
_entity.type
_entity.pdbx_description
1 polymer ?
#
loop_
_entity_poly.entity_id
_entity_poly.type
_entity_poly.pdbx_seq_one_letter_code
_entity_poly.pdbx_strand_id
1 'polypeptide(L)'
;MPLVPSLLKPAEGFRTASYFVLDCGSGVSPSRRKQLAADPAVAVLGEVNLDYQAACPVWGSDLGDAFRENFETTIPTVIVYGTWDVSTPQENALELAPFFKKSALVKVVGGSHGSLDDAMKASASFRRAAVSGIEVSS
;
A
#
# COMPACT_ATOMS: atom_id res chain seq x y z
N MET A 1 26.03 32.73 -8.69
CA MET A 1 25.25 31.47 -8.58
C MET A 1 24.68 31.40 -7.18
N PRO A 2 23.39 31.63 -6.95
CA PRO A 2 22.81 31.38 -5.64
C PRO A 2 22.48 29.90 -5.50
N LEU A 3 22.89 29.33 -4.37
CA LEU A 3 22.58 27.98 -3.92
C LEU A 3 21.07 27.83 -3.71
N VAL A 4 20.48 26.79 -4.31
CA VAL A 4 19.08 26.40 -4.06
C VAL A 4 19.05 25.64 -2.72
N PRO A 5 18.38 26.14 -1.67
CA PRO A 5 18.13 25.34 -0.48
C PRO A 5 16.93 24.44 -0.78
N SER A 6 17.20 23.24 -1.27
CA SER A 6 16.23 22.15 -1.26
C SER A 6 16.94 20.95 -0.67
N LEU A 7 16.88 20.76 0.65
CA LEU A 7 17.24 19.50 1.30
C LEU A 7 16.78 19.45 2.77
N LEU A 8 15.57 19.92 3.05
CA LEU A 8 14.83 19.50 4.24
C LEU A 8 13.41 19.18 3.80
N LYS A 9 13.17 17.92 3.45
CA LYS A 9 11.83 17.36 3.64
C LYS A 9 11.53 17.53 5.14
N PRO A 10 10.41 18.15 5.54
CA PRO A 10 10.06 18.17 6.95
C PRO A 10 10.03 16.72 7.45
N ALA A 11 10.60 16.51 8.64
CA ALA A 11 10.53 15.25 9.34
C ALA A 11 9.06 14.76 9.32
N GLU A 12 8.87 13.50 8.94
CA GLU A 12 7.57 12.86 8.85
C GLU A 12 6.75 13.19 10.10
N GLY A 13 5.52 13.69 9.91
CA GLY A 13 4.64 14.06 11.03
C GLY A 13 4.45 12.88 11.98
N PHE A 14 4.33 13.17 13.28
CA PHE A 14 4.04 12.14 14.27
C PHE A 14 2.80 11.33 13.87
N ARG A 15 2.93 10.00 13.82
CA ARG A 15 1.79 9.09 13.62
C ARG A 15 0.79 9.31 14.75
N THR A 16 -0.43 9.69 14.40
CA THR A 16 -1.48 10.03 15.35
C THR A 16 -2.13 8.77 15.94
N ALA A 17 -2.93 8.95 16.99
CA ALA A 17 -3.80 7.87 17.48
C ALA A 17 -4.69 7.30 16.36
N SER A 18 -5.26 8.17 15.52
CA SER A 18 -6.09 7.75 14.38
C SER A 18 -5.32 6.89 13.37
N TYR A 19 -4.04 7.19 13.12
CA TYR A 19 -3.20 6.35 12.27
C TYR A 19 -3.19 4.91 12.77
N PHE A 20 -2.82 4.71 14.04
CA PHE A 20 -2.70 3.35 14.58
C PHE A 20 -4.04 2.64 14.75
N VAL A 21 -5.10 3.33 15.18
CA VAL A 21 -6.43 2.71 15.32
C VAL A 21 -6.93 2.17 13.97
N LEU A 22 -6.76 2.94 12.90
CA LEU A 22 -7.19 2.55 11.57
C LEU A 22 -6.31 1.44 11.01
N ASP A 23 -4.99 1.61 11.05
CA ASP A 23 -4.05 0.68 10.42
C ASP A 23 -3.98 -0.67 11.16
N CYS A 24 -4.03 -0.66 12.50
CA CYS A 24 -4.10 -1.89 13.28
C CYS A 24 -5.46 -2.59 13.15
N GLY A 25 -6.55 -1.83 13.02
CA GLY A 25 -7.90 -2.36 12.88
C GLY A 25 -8.14 -3.03 11.53
N SER A 26 -7.65 -2.43 10.44
CA SER A 26 -7.78 -2.96 9.08
C SER A 26 -6.68 -3.96 8.70
N GLY A 27 -5.61 -4.05 9.49
CA GLY A 27 -4.43 -4.87 9.23
C GLY A 27 -4.69 -6.38 9.20
N VAL A 28 -3.60 -7.16 9.13
CA VAL A 28 -3.66 -8.62 8.93
C VAL A 28 -4.49 -9.36 9.99
N SER A 29 -5.20 -10.41 9.56
CA SER A 29 -6.00 -11.25 10.45
C SER A 29 -5.12 -11.96 11.51
N PRO A 30 -5.68 -12.36 12.66
CA PRO A 30 -4.94 -13.13 13.67
C PRO A 30 -4.35 -14.44 13.13
N SER A 31 -5.05 -15.11 12.20
CA SER A 31 -4.56 -16.34 11.56
C SER A 31 -3.36 -16.07 10.66
N ARG A 32 -3.42 -15.02 9.82
CA ARG A 32 -2.30 -14.62 8.97
C ARG A 32 -1.10 -14.16 9.79
N ARG A 33 -1.33 -13.42 10.89
CA ARG A 33 -0.26 -13.01 11.82
C ARG A 33 0.48 -14.22 12.41
N LYS A 34 -0.25 -15.26 12.82
CA LYS A 34 0.34 -16.51 13.32
C LYS A 34 1.18 -17.22 12.24
N GLN A 35 0.71 -17.24 10.99
CA GLN A 35 1.47 -17.81 9.88
C GLN A 35 2.78 -17.06 9.64
N LEU A 36 2.73 -15.72 9.60
CA LEU A 36 3.90 -14.87 9.39
C LEU A 36 4.92 -15.02 10.52
N ALA A 37 4.47 -15.10 11.77
CA ALA A 37 5.33 -15.31 12.92
C ALA A 37 6.00 -16.71 12.94
N ALA A 38 5.39 -17.70 12.29
CA ALA A 38 5.93 -19.05 12.17
C ALA A 38 6.75 -19.28 10.88
N ASP A 39 6.87 -18.27 10.01
CA ASP A 39 7.55 -18.39 8.73
C ASP A 39 9.07 -18.56 8.95
N PRO A 40 9.73 -19.58 8.36
CA PRO A 40 11.18 -19.76 8.46
C PRO A 40 11.99 -18.54 8.01
N ALA A 41 11.44 -17.68 7.14
CA ALA A 41 12.08 -16.46 6.69
C ALA A 41 12.34 -15.46 7.83
N VAL A 42 11.60 -15.54 8.95
CA VAL A 42 11.85 -14.70 10.14
C VAL A 42 13.27 -14.89 10.67
N ALA A 43 13.85 -16.09 10.55
CA ALA A 43 15.23 -16.35 10.97
C ALA A 43 16.28 -15.62 10.12
N VAL A 44 15.91 -15.21 8.89
CA VAL A 44 16.80 -14.52 7.94
C VAL A 44 16.51 -13.01 7.91
N LEU A 45 15.23 -12.63 7.90
CA LEU A 45 14.78 -11.24 7.76
C LEU A 45 14.61 -10.51 9.10
N GLY A 46 14.56 -11.26 10.21
CA GLY A 46 14.22 -10.74 11.53
C GLY A 46 12.73 -10.38 11.66
N GLU A 47 12.42 -9.59 12.69
CA GLU A 47 11.05 -9.12 12.93
C GLU A 47 10.69 -7.96 12.01
N VAL A 48 10.28 -8.31 10.78
CA VAL A 48 9.69 -7.37 9.84
C VAL A 48 8.40 -6.81 10.47
N ASN A 49 8.30 -5.49 10.59
CA ASN A 49 7.17 -4.75 11.22
C ASN A 49 7.10 -4.75 12.76
N LEU A 50 8.25 -4.79 13.46
CA LEU A 50 8.32 -4.70 14.94
C LEU A 50 7.45 -3.57 15.53
N ASP A 51 7.46 -2.38 14.94
CA ASP A 51 6.68 -1.22 15.42
C ASP A 51 5.18 -1.52 15.52
N TYR A 52 4.64 -2.24 14.54
CA TYR A 52 3.24 -2.65 14.54
C TYR A 52 2.95 -3.75 15.55
N GLN A 53 3.88 -4.69 15.71
CA GLN A 53 3.74 -5.75 16.70
C GLN A 53 3.71 -5.18 18.12
N ALA A 54 4.51 -4.15 18.38
CA ALA A 54 4.53 -3.44 19.65
C ALA A 54 3.30 -2.53 19.84
N ALA A 55 2.89 -1.78 18.81
CA ALA A 55 1.86 -0.77 18.94
C ALA A 55 0.43 -1.32 18.88
N CYS A 56 0.14 -2.25 17.96
CA CYS A 56 -1.24 -2.67 17.69
C CYS A 56 -1.99 -3.30 18.89
N PRO A 57 -1.35 -4.11 19.76
CA PRO A 57 -2.00 -4.64 20.96
C PRO A 57 -2.53 -3.56 21.91
N VAL A 58 -1.94 -2.35 21.91
CA VAL A 58 -2.36 -1.23 22.77
C VAL A 58 -3.72 -0.67 22.36
N TRP A 59 -4.08 -0.76 21.07
CA TRP A 59 -5.31 -0.17 20.53
C TRP A 59 -6.52 -1.09 20.61
N GLY A 60 -6.32 -2.41 20.60
CA GLY A 60 -7.40 -3.41 20.67
C GLY A 60 -8.42 -3.33 19.52
N SER A 61 -8.07 -2.67 18.41
CA SER A 61 -8.93 -2.49 17.23
C SER A 61 -8.78 -3.68 16.29
N ASP A 62 -9.90 -4.28 15.87
CA ASP A 62 -9.98 -5.29 14.82
C ASP A 62 -11.32 -5.14 14.09
N LEU A 63 -11.30 -4.85 12.79
CA LEU A 63 -12.50 -4.73 11.97
C LEU A 63 -13.14 -6.09 11.62
N GLY A 64 -12.47 -7.20 11.98
CA GLY A 64 -12.96 -8.56 11.81
C GLY A 64 -12.72 -9.14 10.42
N ASP A 65 -12.88 -10.46 10.29
CA ASP A 65 -12.58 -11.18 9.05
C ASP A 65 -13.48 -10.76 7.88
N ALA A 66 -14.75 -10.42 8.15
CA ALA A 66 -15.68 -9.92 7.13
C ALA A 66 -15.19 -8.63 6.45
N PHE A 67 -14.44 -7.78 7.16
CA PHE A 67 -13.82 -6.59 6.54
C PHE A 67 -12.71 -6.95 5.54
N ARG A 68 -12.05 -8.10 5.74
CA ARG A 68 -10.92 -8.57 4.93
C ARG A 68 -11.35 -9.42 3.74
N GLU A 69 -12.64 -9.69 3.60
CA GLU A 69 -13.18 -10.41 2.46
C GLU A 69 -13.06 -9.56 1.19
N ASN A 70 -12.68 -10.20 0.09
CA ASN A 70 -12.69 -9.55 -1.21
C ASN A 70 -14.13 -9.24 -1.64
N PHE A 71 -14.33 -8.10 -2.31
CA PHE A 71 -15.62 -7.71 -2.86
C PHE A 71 -15.51 -7.42 -4.36
N GLU A 72 -16.56 -7.72 -5.12
CA GLU A 72 -16.60 -7.39 -6.54
C GLU A 72 -17.00 -5.93 -6.78
N THR A 73 -16.38 -5.28 -7.76
CA THR A 73 -16.75 -3.92 -8.16
C THR A 73 -16.67 -3.70 -9.66
N THR A 74 -17.56 -2.86 -10.17
CA THR A 74 -17.55 -2.38 -11.56
C THR A 74 -17.07 -0.94 -11.69
N ILE A 75 -16.62 -0.32 -10.60
CA ILE A 75 -16.04 1.03 -10.63
C ILE A 75 -14.74 0.98 -11.45
N PRO A 76 -14.61 1.78 -12.51
CA PRO A 76 -13.37 1.85 -13.28
C PRO A 76 -12.18 2.15 -12.36
N THR A 77 -11.18 1.27 -12.36
CA THR A 77 -10.06 1.33 -11.42
C THR A 77 -8.74 1.11 -12.14
N VAL A 78 -7.71 1.87 -11.80
CA VAL A 78 -6.33 1.62 -12.24
C VAL A 78 -5.56 1.09 -11.04
N ILE A 79 -5.01 -0.12 -11.17
CA ILE A 79 -4.17 -0.75 -10.14
C ILE A 79 -2.72 -0.63 -10.61
N VAL A 80 -1.91 0.14 -9.88
CA VAL A 80 -0.48 0.33 -10.18
C VAL A 80 0.35 -0.38 -9.13
N TYR A 81 1.30 -1.21 -9.55
CA TYR A 81 2.15 -1.96 -8.64
C TYR A 81 3.59 -2.08 -9.17
N GLY A 82 4.53 -2.18 -8.23
CA GLY A 82 5.96 -2.28 -8.50
C GLY A 82 6.46 -3.70 -8.38
N THR A 83 7.43 -4.09 -9.21
CA THR A 83 8.03 -5.42 -9.10
C THR A 83 9.06 -5.53 -7.97
N TRP A 84 9.47 -4.41 -7.35
CA TRP A 84 10.38 -4.35 -6.20
C TRP A 84 9.69 -3.83 -4.93
N ASP A 85 8.36 -3.78 -4.92
CA ASP A 85 7.60 -3.42 -3.73
C ASP A 85 7.61 -4.57 -2.71
N VAL A 86 8.27 -4.36 -1.58
CA VAL A 86 8.33 -5.33 -0.48
C VAL A 86 7.25 -5.10 0.59
N SER A 87 6.57 -3.95 0.54
CA SER A 87 5.54 -3.56 1.50
C SER A 87 4.15 -4.01 1.03
N THR A 88 3.87 -3.86 -0.26
CA THR A 88 2.70 -4.42 -0.95
C THR A 88 3.12 -5.18 -2.20
N PRO A 89 3.61 -6.43 -2.05
CA PRO A 89 4.12 -7.23 -3.16
C PRO A 89 3.13 -7.35 -4.32
N GLN A 90 3.66 -7.51 -5.54
CA GLN A 90 2.86 -7.59 -6.77
C GLN A 90 1.76 -8.66 -6.69
N GLU A 91 1.99 -9.73 -5.93
CA GLU A 91 1.05 -10.82 -5.72
C GLU A 91 -0.27 -10.31 -5.12
N ASN A 92 -0.23 -9.30 -4.23
CA ASN A 92 -1.43 -8.69 -3.67
C ASN A 92 -2.28 -8.03 -4.76
N ALA A 93 -1.64 -7.28 -5.68
CA ALA A 93 -2.35 -6.63 -6.78
C ALA A 93 -2.94 -7.66 -7.77
N LEU A 94 -2.20 -8.73 -8.04
CA LEU A 94 -2.63 -9.81 -8.92
C LEU A 94 -3.77 -10.65 -8.31
N GLU A 95 -3.77 -10.84 -7.00
CA GLU A 95 -4.84 -11.51 -6.25
C GLU A 95 -6.13 -10.68 -6.26
N LEU A 96 -6.02 -9.35 -6.15
CA LEU A 96 -7.17 -8.45 -6.15
C LEU A 96 -7.78 -8.24 -7.55
N ALA A 97 -6.97 -8.25 -8.60
CA ALA A 97 -7.39 -7.89 -9.95
C ALA A 97 -8.69 -8.60 -10.45
N PRO A 98 -8.93 -9.90 -10.20
CA PRO A 98 -10.17 -10.57 -10.63
C PRO A 98 -11.47 -10.00 -10.02
N PHE A 99 -11.38 -9.29 -8.90
CA PHE A 99 -12.54 -8.70 -8.22
C PHE A 99 -12.92 -7.32 -8.80
N PHE A 100 -12.00 -6.66 -9.51
CA PHE A 100 -12.23 -5.36 -10.15
C PHE A 100 -12.60 -5.55 -11.63
N LYS A 101 -13.91 -5.68 -11.93
CA LYS A 101 -14.41 -6.08 -13.26
C LYS A 101 -14.12 -5.07 -14.38
N LYS A 102 -13.75 -3.84 -14.03
CA LYS A 102 -13.31 -2.78 -14.95
C LYS A 102 -11.95 -2.22 -14.53
N SER A 103 -10.95 -3.07 -14.44
CA SER A 103 -9.59 -2.68 -14.05
C SER A 103 -8.60 -2.58 -15.20
N ALA A 104 -7.66 -1.64 -15.08
CA ALA A 104 -6.39 -1.68 -15.80
C ALA A 104 -5.24 -1.95 -14.82
N LEU A 105 -4.38 -2.93 -15.12
CA LEU A 105 -3.18 -3.22 -14.35
C LEU A 105 -1.96 -2.53 -14.99
N VAL A 106 -1.23 -1.76 -14.19
CA VAL A 106 0.00 -1.08 -14.61
C VAL A 106 1.16 -1.62 -13.79
N LYS A 107 1.97 -2.46 -14.42
CA LYS A 107 3.18 -3.01 -13.83
C LYS A 107 4.35 -2.05 -14.05
N VAL A 108 4.96 -1.60 -12.96
CA VAL A 108 6.18 -0.79 -12.98
C VAL A 108 7.37 -1.70 -12.71
N VAL A 109 8.12 -2.03 -13.76
CA VAL A 109 9.32 -2.86 -13.64
C VAL A 109 10.40 -2.08 -12.88
N GLY A 110 10.89 -2.67 -11.78
CA GLY A 110 11.78 -2.00 -10.82
C GLY A 110 11.08 -0.97 -9.92
N GLY A 111 9.75 -0.88 -9.97
CA GLY A 111 8.97 0.08 -9.19
C GLY A 111 8.96 -0.23 -7.69
N SER A 112 8.88 0.83 -6.88
CA SER A 112 8.90 0.78 -5.41
C SER A 112 7.49 0.68 -4.81
N HIS A 113 7.37 0.80 -3.48
CA HIS A 113 6.06 0.95 -2.82
C HIS A 113 5.26 2.16 -3.33
N GLY A 114 5.95 3.22 -3.76
CA GLY A 114 5.34 4.40 -4.38
C GLY A 114 5.13 4.25 -5.90
N SER A 115 4.74 3.07 -6.39
CA SER A 115 4.76 2.77 -7.83
C SER A 115 3.86 3.65 -8.70
N LEU A 116 2.78 4.21 -8.15
CA LEU A 116 1.98 5.21 -8.87
C LEU A 116 2.83 6.45 -9.21
N ASP A 117 3.59 6.96 -8.24
CA ASP A 117 4.49 8.10 -8.46
C ASP A 117 5.62 7.74 -9.42
N ASP A 118 6.16 6.53 -9.33
CA ASP A 118 7.21 6.05 -10.23
C ASP A 118 6.70 6.01 -11.68
N ALA A 119 5.49 5.48 -11.90
CA ALA A 119 4.84 5.48 -13.21
C ALA A 119 4.58 6.90 -13.74
N MET A 120 4.07 7.81 -12.89
CA MET A 120 3.84 9.21 -13.26
C MET A 120 5.13 9.96 -13.59
N LYS A 121 6.24 9.66 -12.91
CA LYS A 121 7.56 10.24 -13.20
C LYS A 121 8.11 9.71 -14.52
N ALA A 122 7.99 8.40 -14.75
CA ALA A 122 8.52 7.73 -15.93
C ALA A 122 7.75 8.09 -17.23
N SER A 123 6.45 8.39 -17.15
CA SER A 123 5.62 8.64 -18.33
C SER A 123 4.71 9.86 -18.17
N ALA A 124 4.98 10.91 -18.95
CA ALA A 124 4.14 12.10 -18.98
C ALA A 124 2.74 11.84 -19.56
N SER A 125 2.61 10.90 -20.50
CA SER A 125 1.29 10.50 -21.03
C SER A 125 0.48 9.75 -19.97
N PHE A 126 1.11 8.85 -19.21
CA PHE A 126 0.47 8.18 -18.08
C PHE A 126 0.01 9.18 -17.02
N ARG A 127 0.90 10.11 -16.62
CA ARG A 127 0.55 11.18 -15.66
C ARG A 127 -0.67 11.98 -16.12
N ARG A 128 -0.72 12.38 -17.39
CA ARG A 128 -1.88 13.11 -17.94
C ARG A 128 -3.15 12.27 -17.86
N ALA A 129 -3.10 11.01 -18.29
CA ALA A 129 -4.25 10.10 -18.26
C ALA A 129 -4.76 9.84 -16.83
N ALA A 130 -3.85 9.65 -15.87
CA ALA A 130 -4.18 9.42 -14.47
C ALA A 130 -4.88 10.63 -13.83
N VAL A 131 -4.46 11.85 -14.17
CA VAL A 131 -5.08 13.08 -13.66
C VAL A 131 -6.38 13.40 -14.39
N SER A 132 -6.47 13.20 -15.71
CA SER A 132 -7.68 13.50 -16.48
C SER A 132 -8.85 12.56 -16.16
N GLY A 133 -8.56 11.32 -15.72
CA GLY A 133 -9.59 10.39 -15.25
C GLY A 133 -10.31 10.82 -13.96
N ILE A 134 -9.84 11.87 -13.28
CA ILE A 134 -10.38 12.43 -12.04
C ILE A 134 -11.29 13.64 -12.31
N GLU A 135 -11.57 13.99 -13.58
CA GLU A 135 -12.62 14.95 -13.90
C GLU A 135 -13.99 14.33 -13.56
N VAL A 136 -14.39 14.48 -12.30
CA VAL A 136 -15.73 14.20 -11.80
C VAL A 136 -16.66 15.16 -12.52
N SER A 137 -17.53 14.63 -13.38
CA SER A 137 -18.65 15.38 -13.92
C SER A 137 -19.48 15.93 -12.76
N SER A 138 -19.32 17.22 -12.48
CA SER A 138 -20.20 18.00 -11.60
C SER A 138 -21.48 18.37 -12.33
#